data_AF-A0A8S2HFZ4-F1
#
_entry.id   AF-A0A8S2HFZ4-F1
#
_cell.length_a   1.000
_cell.length_b   1.000
_cell.length_c   1.000
_cell.angle_alpha   90.00
_cell.angle_beta   90.00
_cell.angle_gamma   90.00
#
_symmetry.space_group_name_H-M   'P 1'
#
loop_
_entity.id
_entity.type
_entity.pdbx_description
1 polymer ?
#
loop_
_entity_poly.entity_id
_entity_poly.type
_entity_poly.pdbx_seq_one_letter_code
_entity_poly.pdbx_strand_id
1 'polypeptide(L)'
;MRSFPSCSLCKSETENDSKVYRGMIITSDDLKPYGKGIKLLNKAFMLTTKDRSVAEDFAERDVIHRKSVKDEHIKLQAICTYEIVNDRTALDIGKISEYSNEQEVLIGPYSAFIVPEV
;
A
#
# COMPACT_ATOMS: atom_id res chain seq x y z
N MET A 1 29.22 -14.99 26.17
CA MET A 1 27.87 -15.29 26.69
C MET A 1 27.15 -13.97 26.96
N ARG A 2 26.20 -13.58 26.10
CA ARG A 2 25.21 -12.54 26.39
C ARG A 2 23.90 -13.02 25.78
N SER A 3 23.03 -13.55 26.64
CA SER A 3 21.65 -13.89 26.31
C SER A 3 20.85 -12.59 26.20
N PHE A 4 20.26 -12.33 25.04
CA PHE A 4 19.22 -11.32 24.91
C PHE A 4 17.89 -11.94 25.37
N PRO A 5 17.04 -11.20 26.11
CA PRO A 5 15.74 -11.70 26.50
C PRO A 5 14.89 -11.87 25.23
N SER A 6 14.39 -13.07 25.00
CA SER A 6 13.36 -13.34 24.01
C SER A 6 12.10 -12.60 24.46
N CYS A 7 11.81 -11.46 23.84
CA CYS A 7 10.53 -10.78 24.03
C CYS A 7 9.44 -11.67 23.42
N SER A 8 8.63 -12.27 24.29
CA SER A 8 7.55 -13.20 23.96
C SER A 8 6.22 -12.46 23.80
N LEU A 9 6.19 -11.41 22.97
CA LEU A 9 4.95 -10.79 22.52
C LEU A 9 5.02 -10.56 21.01
N CYS A 10 3.91 -10.84 20.33
CA CYS A 10 3.71 -10.79 18.88
C CYS A 10 4.07 -12.08 18.13
N LYS A 11 3.44 -13.20 18.53
CA LYS A 11 3.12 -14.28 17.59
C LYS A 11 1.67 -14.71 17.81
N SER A 12 0.78 -14.17 16.99
CA SER A 12 -0.37 -14.89 16.39
C SER A 12 -1.29 -13.87 15.76
N GLU A 13 -0.96 -13.39 14.57
CA GLU A 13 -1.94 -12.67 13.77
C GLU A 13 -1.96 -13.30 12.38
N THR A 14 -3.18 -13.67 12.01
CA THR A 14 -3.61 -14.36 10.80
C THR A 14 -2.89 -13.86 9.55
N GLU A 15 -2.72 -14.74 8.56
CA GLU A 15 -2.08 -14.52 7.24
C GLU A 15 -2.61 -13.30 6.43
N ASN A 16 -3.60 -12.58 6.95
CA ASN A 16 -4.18 -11.36 6.38
C ASN A 16 -3.78 -10.05 7.07
N ASP A 17 -3.15 -10.05 8.26
CA ASP A 17 -2.82 -8.79 8.96
C ASP A 17 -1.64 -8.02 8.33
N SER A 18 -0.82 -8.70 7.52
CA SER A 18 0.29 -8.08 6.79
C SER A 18 -0.11 -7.46 5.44
N LYS A 19 -1.32 -7.74 4.95
CA LYS A 19 -1.78 -7.28 3.63
C LYS A 19 -2.48 -5.94 3.73
N VAL A 20 -2.05 -5.00 2.90
CA VAL A 20 -2.67 -3.69 2.78
C VAL A 20 -2.89 -3.33 1.31
N TYR A 21 -3.88 -2.49 1.07
CA TYR A 21 -4.38 -2.15 -0.25
C TYR A 21 -4.27 -0.64 -0.48
N ARG A 22 -4.05 -0.26 -1.73
CA ARG A 22 -4.08 1.12 -2.17
C ARG A 22 -4.80 1.24 -3.50
N GLY A 23 -5.88 2.01 -3.51
CA GLY A 23 -6.51 2.48 -4.73
C GLY A 23 -5.72 3.61 -5.35
N MET A 24 -5.47 3.51 -6.66
CA MET A 24 -4.87 4.62 -7.40
C MET A 24 -5.30 4.61 -8.85
N ILE A 25 -5.18 5.78 -9.47
CA ILE A 25 -5.19 5.92 -10.92
C ILE A 25 -3.76 5.96 -11.39
N ILE A 26 -3.43 5.07 -12.31
CA ILE A 26 -2.12 4.93 -12.89
C ILE A 26 -2.22 5.06 -14.41
N THR A 27 -1.26 5.72 -15.07
CA THR A 27 -1.22 5.69 -16.53
C THR A 27 -0.58 4.41 -17.05
N SER A 28 -0.79 4.08 -18.31
CA SER A 28 -0.06 2.96 -18.95
C SER A 28 1.46 3.15 -18.88
N ASP A 29 1.96 4.38 -18.87
CA ASP A 29 3.39 4.68 -18.75
C ASP A 29 3.93 4.47 -17.33
N ASP A 30 3.14 4.87 -16.33
CA ASP A 30 3.46 4.65 -14.92
C ASP A 30 3.48 3.16 -14.54
N LEU A 31 2.79 2.30 -15.31
CA LEU A 31 2.77 0.85 -15.13
C LEU A 31 4.04 0.17 -15.66
N LYS A 32 4.75 0.77 -16.63
CA LYS A 32 5.94 0.17 -17.27
C LYS A 32 7.04 -0.26 -16.27
N PRO A 33 7.32 0.48 -15.18
CA PRO A 33 8.29 0.08 -14.17
C PRO A 33 7.87 -1.13 -13.32
N TYR A 34 6.59 -1.50 -13.30
CA TYR A 34 6.07 -2.61 -12.48
C TYR A 34 6.31 -3.98 -13.14
N GLY A 35 7.54 -4.23 -13.57
CA GLY A 35 7.97 -5.54 -14.08
C GLY A 35 8.17 -6.55 -12.96
N LYS A 36 7.99 -7.84 -13.25
CA LYS A 36 8.30 -8.92 -12.31
C LYS A 36 9.75 -8.85 -11.84
N GLY A 37 9.99 -9.06 -10.54
CA GLY A 37 11.31 -9.00 -9.92
C GLY A 37 11.89 -7.58 -9.77
N ILE A 38 11.20 -6.54 -10.26
CA ILE A 38 11.67 -5.16 -10.12
C ILE A 38 11.53 -4.70 -8.67
N LYS A 39 12.58 -4.04 -8.20
CA LYS A 39 12.61 -3.36 -6.90
C LYS A 39 12.15 -1.93 -7.07
N LEU A 40 11.09 -1.57 -6.36
CA LEU A 40 10.52 -0.23 -6.35
C LEU A 40 10.88 0.46 -5.04
N LEU A 41 11.33 1.70 -5.12
CA LEU A 41 11.60 2.52 -3.94
C LEU A 41 10.52 3.60 -3.86
N ASN A 42 9.68 3.49 -2.84
CA ASN A 42 8.76 4.56 -2.51
C ASN A 42 9.51 5.70 -1.80
N LYS A 43 9.41 6.93 -2.29
CA LYS A 43 10.16 8.08 -1.73
C LYS A 43 9.35 8.92 -0.74
N ALA A 44 8.03 8.76 -0.71
CA ALA A 44 7.12 9.56 0.11
C ALA A 44 6.40 8.68 1.14
N PHE A 45 5.57 9.26 1.99
CA PHE A 45 4.63 8.44 2.75
C PHE A 45 3.58 7.83 1.80
N MET A 46 3.20 6.57 2.03
CA MET A 46 2.08 5.96 1.30
C MET A 46 0.97 5.62 2.26
N LEU A 47 -0.20 6.17 1.99
CA LEU A 47 -1.45 5.78 2.64
C LEU A 47 -1.97 4.51 1.99
N THR A 48 -2.29 3.55 2.84
CA THR A 48 -2.86 2.25 2.49
C THR A 48 -3.94 1.90 3.51
N THR A 49 -4.75 0.90 3.21
CA THR A 49 -5.83 0.44 4.10
C THR A 49 -5.80 -1.08 4.22
N LYS A 50 -6.21 -1.61 5.36
CA LYS A 50 -6.47 -3.05 5.54
C LYS A 50 -7.77 -3.49 4.84
N ASP A 51 -8.69 -2.57 4.59
CA ASP A 51 -9.96 -2.83 3.93
C ASP A 51 -9.86 -2.60 2.41
N ARG A 52 -9.95 -3.70 1.65
CA ARG A 52 -9.91 -3.64 0.20
C ARG A 52 -11.04 -2.81 -0.41
N SER A 53 -12.23 -2.82 0.18
CA SER A 53 -13.38 -2.08 -0.34
C SER A 53 -13.14 -0.56 -0.28
N VAL A 54 -12.49 -0.09 0.78
CA VAL A 54 -12.05 1.31 0.92
C VAL A 54 -11.05 1.67 -0.17
N ALA A 55 -10.09 0.80 -0.48
CA ALA A 55 -9.15 1.02 -1.57
C ALA A 55 -9.84 1.09 -2.96
N GLU A 56 -10.83 0.23 -3.20
CA GLU A 56 -11.63 0.25 -4.43
C GLU A 56 -12.41 1.57 -4.58
N ASP A 57 -13.06 2.01 -3.50
CA ASP A 57 -13.72 3.32 -3.40
C ASP A 57 -12.77 4.49 -3.77
N PHE A 58 -11.53 4.48 -3.27
CA PHE A 58 -10.54 5.51 -3.61
C PHE A 58 -10.16 5.48 -5.10
N ALA A 59 -10.03 4.30 -5.71
CA ALA A 59 -9.74 4.18 -7.14
C ALA A 59 -10.90 4.64 -8.03
N GLU A 60 -12.15 4.51 -7.57
CA GLU A 60 -13.34 4.94 -8.28
C GLU A 60 -13.60 6.44 -8.18
N ARG A 61 -13.50 7.02 -6.97
CA ARG A 61 -13.76 8.46 -6.71
C ARG A 61 -12.85 9.37 -7.55
N ASP A 62 -11.58 8.98 -7.72
CA ASP A 62 -10.60 9.76 -8.46
C ASP A 62 -10.90 9.82 -9.98
N VAL A 63 -11.69 8.88 -10.53
CA VAL A 63 -12.02 8.85 -11.98
C VAL A 63 -13.09 9.88 -12.32
N ILE A 64 -14.05 10.09 -11.43
CA ILE A 64 -15.15 11.04 -11.64
C ILE A 64 -14.61 12.48 -11.73
N HIS A 65 -13.54 12.80 -10.99
CA HIS A 65 -12.95 14.14 -10.96
C HIS A 65 -11.89 14.41 -12.03
N ARG A 66 -11.37 13.39 -12.72
CA ARG A 66 -10.23 13.53 -13.66
C ARG A 66 -10.52 13.22 -15.13
N LYS A 67 -11.81 13.00 -15.48
CA LYS A 67 -12.28 12.83 -16.87
C LYS A 67 -12.19 14.09 -17.75
N SER A 68 -11.68 15.23 -17.25
CA SER A 68 -11.70 16.50 -17.99
C SER A 68 -10.38 16.92 -18.66
N VAL A 69 -9.35 16.07 -18.72
CA VAL A 69 -8.05 16.51 -19.28
C VAL A 69 -7.80 15.83 -20.62
N LYS A 70 -7.71 16.67 -21.65
CA LYS A 70 -7.47 16.41 -23.08
C LYS A 70 -6.10 15.78 -23.41
N ASP A 71 -5.51 14.99 -22.51
CA ASP A 71 -4.16 14.47 -22.68
C ASP A 71 -4.16 12.96 -22.95
N GLU A 72 -3.34 12.54 -23.91
CA GLU A 72 -3.34 11.30 -24.68
C GLU A 72 -2.99 10.00 -23.90
N HIS A 73 -2.93 10.04 -22.57
CA HIS A 73 -2.51 8.90 -21.75
C HIS A 73 -3.71 8.15 -21.16
N ILE A 74 -3.80 6.85 -21.46
CA ILE A 74 -4.83 5.95 -20.94
C ILE A 74 -4.67 5.85 -19.41
N LYS A 75 -5.65 6.37 -18.68
CA LYS A 75 -5.74 6.26 -17.22
C LYS A 75 -6.42 4.93 -16.85
N LEU A 76 -5.76 4.15 -16.02
CA LEU A 76 -6.23 2.85 -15.53
C LEU A 76 -6.49 2.95 -14.02
N GLN A 77 -7.58 2.34 -13.58
CA GLN A 77 -7.81 2.09 -12.16
C GLN A 77 -6.97 0.88 -11.75
N ALA A 78 -6.23 1.01 -10.66
CA ALA A 78 -5.42 -0.06 -10.13
C ALA A 78 -5.60 -0.18 -8.61
N ILE A 79 -5.64 -1.43 -8.16
CA ILE A 79 -5.52 -1.78 -6.75
C ILE A 79 -4.15 -2.39 -6.56
N CYS A 80 -3.28 -1.67 -5.87
CA CYS A 80 -1.99 -2.19 -5.47
C CYS A 80 -2.14 -2.94 -4.14
N THR A 81 -1.78 -4.21 -4.13
CA THR A 81 -1.71 -5.03 -2.92
C THR A 81 -0.26 -5.10 -2.46
N TYR A 82 -0.03 -4.78 -1.19
CA TYR A 82 1.28 -4.83 -0.56
C TYR A 82 1.24 -5.84 0.57
N GLU A 83 2.35 -6.57 0.72
CA GLU A 83 2.59 -7.43 1.88
C GLU A 83 3.71 -6.79 2.71
N ILE A 84 3.37 -6.42 3.94
CA ILE A 84 4.32 -5.80 4.88
C ILE A 84 5.07 -6.95 5.58
N VAL A 85 6.33 -7.14 5.19
CA VAL A 85 7.21 -8.15 5.80
C VAL A 85 7.99 -7.59 7.00
N ASN A 86 8.13 -6.26 7.07
CA ASN A 86 8.84 -5.58 8.14
C ASN A 86 7.94 -4.54 8.80
N ASP A 87 7.50 -4.84 10.01
CA ASP A 87 6.59 -4.01 10.82
C ASP A 87 7.16 -2.61 11.12
N ARG A 88 8.46 -2.38 10.96
CA ARG A 88 9.07 -1.04 11.14
C ARG A 88 8.86 -0.10 9.96
N THR A 89 8.37 -0.61 8.83
CA THR A 89 8.16 0.16 7.60
C THR A 89 6.74 0.71 7.47
N ALA A 90 5.82 0.29 8.35
CA ALA A 90 4.43 0.69 8.32
C ALA A 90 3.93 0.98 9.73
N LEU A 91 2.97 1.90 9.84
CA LEU A 91 2.32 2.28 11.08
C LEU A 91 0.81 2.15 10.89
N ASP A 92 0.16 1.35 11.73
CA ASP A 92 -1.30 1.36 11.83
C ASP A 92 -1.74 2.67 12.50
N ILE A 93 -2.41 3.52 11.73
CA ILE A 93 -2.90 4.82 12.19
C ILE A 93 -4.43 4.85 12.31
N GLY A 94 -5.12 3.73 12.08
CA GLY A 94 -6.59 3.69 12.08
C GLY A 94 -7.22 4.20 13.38
N LYS A 95 -6.54 4.04 14.52
CA LYS A 95 -7.02 4.53 15.83
C LYS A 95 -6.83 6.02 16.07
N ILE A 96 -5.94 6.67 15.33
CA ILE A 96 -5.62 8.10 15.46
C ILE A 96 -6.05 8.92 14.25
N SER A 97 -6.45 8.25 13.17
CA SER A 97 -7.00 8.88 11.97
C SER A 97 -8.38 9.47 12.25
N GLU A 98 -8.69 10.57 11.57
CA GLU A 98 -10.03 11.16 11.55
C GLU A 98 -11.06 10.16 10.97
N TYR A 99 -10.61 9.28 10.07
CA TYR A 99 -11.42 8.27 9.41
C TYR A 99 -11.09 6.87 9.92
N SER A 100 -11.38 6.61 11.20
CA SER A 100 -11.06 5.32 11.85
C SER A 100 -11.66 4.08 11.17
N ASN A 101 -12.74 4.24 10.41
CA ASN A 101 -13.37 3.20 9.62
C ASN A 101 -12.54 2.78 8.40
N GLU A 102 -11.60 3.62 7.94
CA GLU A 102 -10.76 3.33 6.78
C GLU A 102 -9.60 2.37 7.09
N GLN A 103 -9.39 2.01 8.37
CA GLN A 103 -8.33 1.08 8.79
C GLN A 103 -6.96 1.42 8.19
N GLU A 104 -6.61 2.70 8.24
CA GLU A 104 -5.44 3.25 7.57
C GLU A 104 -4.13 2.71 8.13
N VAL A 105 -3.24 2.34 7.21
CA VAL A 105 -1.85 1.97 7.47
C VAL A 105 -0.95 2.89 6.66
N LEU A 106 -0.07 3.60 7.36
CA LEU A 106 0.88 4.54 6.78
C LEU A 106 2.23 3.86 6.58
N ILE A 107 2.62 3.65 5.32
CA ILE A 107 3.94 3.15 4.97
C ILE A 107 4.92 4.32 4.91
N GLY A 108 6.08 4.15 5.55
CA GLY A 108 7.12 5.15 5.63
C GLY A 108 7.85 5.39 4.29
N PRO A 109 8.47 6.58 4.14
CA PRO A 109 9.30 6.88 2.98
C PRO A 109 10.53 5.99 2.94
N TYR A 110 11.08 5.83 1.73
CA TYR A 110 12.21 4.95 1.43
C TYR A 110 11.97 3.47 1.71
N SER A 111 10.71 3.06 1.83
CA SER A 111 10.32 1.65 1.84
C SER A 111 10.53 1.03 0.46
N ALA A 112 11.20 -0.12 0.42
CA ALA A 112 11.48 -0.86 -0.79
C ALA A 112 10.47 -2.01 -0.96
N PHE A 113 9.96 -2.17 -2.17
CA PHE A 113 9.01 -3.21 -2.56
C PHE A 113 9.59 -4.03 -3.70
N ILE A 114 9.18 -5.29 -3.80
CA ILE A 114 9.54 -6.17 -4.91
C ILE A 114 8.25 -6.64 -5.56
N VAL A 115 8.13 -6.48 -6.87
CA VAL A 115 7.02 -7.05 -7.62
C VAL A 115 7.23 -8.57 -7.72
N PRO A 116 6.28 -9.40 -7.28
CA PRO A 116 6.48 -10.84 -7.23
C PRO A 116 6.71 -11.44 -8.62
N GLU A 117 7.56 -12.46 -8.68
CA GLU A 117 7.73 -13.33 -9.84
C GLU A 117 6.60 -14.36 -9.83
N VAL A 118 5.45 -14.04 -10.43
CA VAL A 118 4.36 -15.03 -10.61
C VAL A 118 4.67 -16.01 -11.72
#